data_AF-A0A3P6G0A5-F1
#
_entry.id   AF-A0A3P6G0A5-F1
#
_cell.length_a   1.000
_cell.length_b   1.000
_cell.length_c   1.000
_cell.angle_alpha   90.00
_cell.angle_beta   90.00
_cell.angle_gamma   90.00
#
_symmetry.space_group_name_H-M   'P 1'
#
loop_
_entity.id
_entity.type
_entity.pdbx_description
1 polymer ?
#
loop_
_entity_poly.entity_id
_entity_poly.type
_entity_poly.pdbx_seq_one_letter_code
_entity_poly.pdbx_strand_id
1 'polypeptide(L)'
;MPNYFNYQANGGSLVMKLNDRPFPSSMIWKACILLVRKDEVEAGIGQWVDVHHGIKQNSLDVPCSPRKHTLFRPLTEHLYIFEFEADVTSDELCFEFRITKAEWMIKERGIDSEKWMIKECGVHYVNTG
;
A
#
# COMPACT_ATOMS: atom_id res chain seq x y z
N MET A 1 4.46 9.15 9.57
CA MET A 1 3.07 8.73 9.24
C MET A 1 2.01 9.56 9.99
N PRO A 2 0.80 9.85 9.44
CA PRO A 2 -0.25 10.58 10.19
C PRO A 2 -0.84 9.78 11.35
N ASN A 3 -1.13 10.46 12.46
CA ASN A 3 -1.66 9.86 13.70
C ASN A 3 -3.02 9.16 13.55
N TYR A 4 -3.77 9.41 12.47
CA TYR A 4 -5.04 8.74 12.17
C TYR A 4 -4.87 7.26 11.76
N PHE A 5 -3.68 6.88 11.28
CA PHE A 5 -3.36 5.49 10.97
C PHE A 5 -2.87 4.79 12.23
N ASN A 6 -3.76 4.02 12.85
CA ASN A 6 -3.49 3.38 14.15
C ASN A 6 -2.48 2.24 14.06
N TYR A 7 -2.29 1.67 12.86
CA TYR A 7 -1.31 0.63 12.60
C TYR A 7 -0.29 1.16 11.60
N GLN A 8 0.99 1.11 11.98
CA GLN A 8 2.10 1.68 11.20
C GLN A 8 3.31 0.76 11.31
N ALA A 9 4.11 0.71 10.25
CA ALA A 9 5.36 -0.04 10.22
C ALA A 9 6.38 0.64 9.33
N ASN A 10 7.66 0.34 9.58
CA ASN A 10 8.73 0.65 8.64
C ASN A 10 8.69 -0.35 7.48
N GLY A 11 8.94 0.13 6.27
CA GLY A 11 8.86 -0.69 5.07
C GLY A 11 7.43 -0.88 4.55
N GLY A 12 7.27 -1.86 3.67
CA GLY A 12 6.02 -2.14 2.95
C GLY A 12 5.20 -3.28 3.54
N SER A 13 5.33 -3.64 4.82
CA SER A 13 4.47 -4.66 5.42
C SER A 13 4.14 -4.32 6.86
N LEU A 14 2.91 -4.61 7.26
CA LEU A 14 2.46 -4.46 8.64
C LEU A 14 1.51 -5.58 9.04
N VAL A 15 1.56 -5.98 10.30
CA VAL A 15 0.63 -6.94 10.91
C VAL A 15 -0.33 -6.17 11.81
N MET A 16 -1.61 -6.46 11.65
CA MET A 16 -2.71 -5.88 12.38
C MET A 16 -3.44 -6.97 13.16
N LYS A 17 -3.83 -6.64 14.40
CA LYS A 17 -4.78 -7.42 15.19
C LYS A 17 -6.04 -6.60 15.43
N LEU A 18 -7.17 -7.16 15.03
CA LEU A 18 -8.50 -6.62 15.25
C LEU A 18 -9.03 -7.14 16.59
N ASN A 19 -9.53 -6.24 17.44
CA ASN A 19 -9.95 -6.60 18.80
C ASN A 19 -11.45 -6.94 18.92
N ASP A 20 -12.29 -6.50 17.99
CA ASP A 20 -13.76 -6.54 18.13
C ASP A 20 -14.42 -7.47 17.10
N ARG A 21 -15.22 -8.44 17.55
CA ARG A 21 -16.06 -9.31 16.69
C ARG A 21 -17.54 -9.05 16.96
N PRO A 22 -18.46 -9.26 16.00
CA PRO A 22 -18.24 -9.83 14.67
C PRO A 22 -17.74 -8.81 13.66
N PHE A 23 -16.90 -9.25 12.74
CA PHE A 23 -16.45 -8.44 11.61
C PHE A 23 -17.56 -8.38 10.55
N PRO A 24 -17.88 -7.20 9.97
CA PRO A 24 -18.62 -7.15 8.72
C PRO A 24 -17.86 -7.97 7.66
N SER A 25 -18.60 -8.66 6.78
CA SER A 25 -18.00 -9.56 5.80
C SER A 25 -17.03 -8.84 4.88
N SER A 26 -17.34 -7.59 4.54
CA SER A 26 -16.48 -6.69 3.77
C SER A 26 -16.02 -5.51 4.63
N MET A 27 -14.74 -5.15 4.50
CA MET A 27 -14.15 -3.97 5.14
C MET A 27 -13.46 -3.08 4.11
N ILE A 28 -13.65 -1.77 4.29
CA ILE A 28 -12.92 -0.73 3.55
C ILE A 28 -11.70 -0.32 4.36
N TRP A 29 -10.54 -0.44 3.72
CA TRP A 29 -9.24 -0.10 4.27
C TRP A 29 -8.71 1.16 3.62
N LYS A 30 -8.22 2.08 4.44
CA LYS A 30 -7.35 3.17 4.03
C LYS A 30 -5.91 2.74 4.31
N ALA A 31 -5.09 2.66 3.27
CA ALA A 31 -3.65 2.53 3.43
C ALA A 31 -2.97 3.86 3.13
N CYS A 32 -1.84 4.05 3.79
CA CYS A 32 -0.91 5.12 3.51
C CYS A 32 0.50 4.56 3.37
N ILE A 33 1.25 5.11 2.42
CA ILE A 33 2.66 4.78 2.23
C ILE A 33 3.48 6.06 2.14
N LEU A 34 4.64 6.07 2.78
CA LEU A 34 5.67 7.07 2.60
C LEU A 34 6.67 6.54 1.57
N LEU A 35 6.64 7.13 0.38
CA LEU A 35 7.51 6.70 -0.71
C LEU A 35 8.79 7.56 -0.70
N VAL A 36 9.95 6.92 -0.78
CA VAL A 36 11.23 7.61 -0.90
C VAL A 36 12.00 7.11 -2.11
N ARG A 37 12.71 8.04 -2.73
CA ARG A 37 13.62 7.75 -3.82
C ARG A 37 15.01 7.45 -3.27
N LYS A 38 15.67 6.43 -3.83
CA LYS A 38 17.02 6.01 -3.43
C LYS A 38 18.12 6.91 -4.02
N ASP A 39 17.85 7.59 -5.13
CA ASP A 39 18.72 8.63 -5.66
C ASP A 39 18.25 10.01 -5.16
N GLU A 40 19.18 10.97 -5.01
CA GLU A 40 18.95 12.31 -4.40
C GLU A 40 18.10 13.26 -5.27
N VAL A 41 17.22 12.71 -6.11
CA VAL A 41 16.35 13.48 -7.01
C VAL A 41 14.97 13.57 -6.40
N GLU A 42 14.49 14.79 -6.22
CA GLU A 42 13.23 15.08 -5.52
C GLU A 42 11.99 14.52 -6.23
N ALA A 43 11.99 14.47 -7.56
CA ALA A 43 10.83 14.10 -8.36
C ALA A 43 11.16 13.10 -9.47
N GLY A 44 10.33 12.06 -9.60
CA GLY A 44 10.31 11.20 -10.77
C GLY A 44 9.62 11.85 -11.97
N ILE A 45 10.15 12.95 -12.50
CA ILE A 45 9.56 13.65 -13.65
C ILE A 45 9.41 12.66 -14.82
N GLY A 46 8.17 12.49 -15.32
CA GLY A 46 7.84 11.55 -16.39
C GLY A 46 7.78 10.07 -15.96
N GLN A 47 7.94 9.77 -14.67
CA GLN A 47 7.87 8.39 -14.15
C GLN A 47 6.45 8.01 -13.72
N TRP A 48 6.21 6.71 -13.83
CA TRP A 48 4.99 6.04 -13.39
C TRP A 48 5.38 4.86 -12.52
N VAL A 49 4.73 4.75 -11.37
CA VAL A 49 5.02 3.71 -10.38
C VAL A 49 3.71 3.01 -10.02
N ASP A 50 3.70 1.68 -10.09
CA ASP A 50 2.57 0.90 -9.63
C ASP A 50 2.82 0.47 -8.17
N VAL A 51 1.86 0.79 -7.32
CA VAL A 51 1.80 0.36 -5.92
C VAL A 51 0.84 -0.81 -5.86
N HIS A 52 1.37 -2.02 -5.72
CA HIS A 52 0.59 -3.21 -5.44
C HIS A 52 0.36 -3.34 -3.95
N HIS A 53 -0.82 -3.83 -3.58
CA HIS A 53 -1.11 -4.17 -2.20
C HIS A 53 -1.92 -5.46 -2.09
N GLY A 54 -1.87 -6.07 -0.91
CA GLY A 54 -2.62 -7.28 -0.61
C GLY A 54 -2.75 -7.48 0.90
N ILE A 55 -3.75 -8.28 1.27
CA ILE A 55 -3.96 -8.74 2.63
C ILE A 55 -3.71 -10.25 2.67
N LYS A 56 -3.04 -10.72 3.70
CA LYS A 56 -2.92 -12.13 4.05
C LYS A 56 -3.59 -12.39 5.38
N GLN A 57 -4.33 -13.50 5.45
CA GLN A 57 -4.88 -14.04 6.69
C GLN A 57 -4.51 -15.52 6.76
N ASN A 58 -4.00 -15.99 7.91
CA ASN A 58 -3.53 -17.37 8.05
C ASN A 58 -2.55 -17.80 6.94
N SER A 59 -1.67 -16.88 6.51
CA SER A 59 -0.72 -17.07 5.40
C SER A 59 -1.35 -17.25 4.00
N LEU A 60 -2.66 -17.02 3.84
CA LEU A 60 -3.37 -17.06 2.56
C LEU A 60 -3.70 -15.67 2.06
N ASP A 61 -3.52 -15.43 0.75
CA ASP A 61 -3.90 -14.18 0.11
C ASP A 61 -5.42 -14.00 0.12
N VAL A 62 -5.87 -12.81 0.52
CA VAL A 62 -7.27 -12.40 0.50
C VAL A 62 -7.54 -11.59 -0.78
N PRO A 63 -8.61 -11.90 -1.53
CA PRO A 63 -9.07 -11.06 -2.62
C PRO A 63 -9.36 -9.64 -2.13
N CYS A 64 -8.80 -8.64 -2.81
CA CYS A 64 -9.03 -7.22 -2.53
C CYS A 64 -9.25 -6.45 -3.82
N SER A 65 -9.97 -5.33 -3.73
CA SER A 65 -10.27 -4.45 -4.86
C SER A 65 -10.13 -2.97 -4.47
N PRO A 66 -9.37 -2.15 -5.22
CA PRO A 66 -8.43 -2.56 -6.26
C PRO A 66 -7.22 -3.34 -5.68
N ARG A 67 -6.34 -3.90 -6.52
CA ARG A 67 -5.07 -4.54 -6.07
C ARG A 67 -3.82 -3.70 -6.37
N LYS A 68 -4.00 -2.61 -7.12
CA LYS A 68 -2.92 -1.72 -7.55
C LYS A 68 -3.39 -0.28 -7.70
N HIS A 69 -2.48 0.64 -7.45
CA HIS A 69 -2.65 2.07 -7.75
C HIS A 69 -1.46 2.58 -8.54
N THR A 70 -1.71 3.26 -9.65
CA THR A 70 -0.66 3.88 -10.46
C THR A 70 -0.46 5.32 -10.02
N LEU A 71 0.77 5.66 -9.61
CA LEU A 71 1.18 7.01 -9.27
C LEU A 71 1.86 7.67 -10.47
N PHE A 72 1.42 8.88 -10.82
CA PHE A 72 2.05 9.72 -11.83
C PHE A 72 2.95 10.75 -11.18
N ARG A 73 4.20 10.84 -11.65
CA ARG A 73 5.22 11.78 -11.14
C ARG A 73 5.33 11.73 -9.60
N PRO A 74 5.61 10.55 -9.02
CA PRO A 74 5.78 10.48 -7.58
C PRO A 74 6.91 11.39 -7.10
N LEU A 75 6.66 12.02 -5.96
CA LEU A 75 7.57 12.85 -5.20
C LEU A 75 8.15 12.04 -4.04
N THR A 76 9.45 12.21 -3.79
CA THR A 76 10.13 11.61 -2.64
C THR A 76 9.61 12.22 -1.33
N GLU A 77 9.59 11.43 -0.27
CA GLU A 77 9.11 11.80 1.07
C GLU A 77 7.63 12.25 1.12
N HIS A 78 6.87 12.00 0.07
CA HIS A 78 5.44 12.27 0.04
C HIS A 78 4.64 11.07 0.53
N LEU A 79 3.53 11.40 1.19
CA LEU A 79 2.55 10.43 1.64
C LEU A 79 1.50 10.21 0.56
N TYR A 80 1.26 8.95 0.24
CA TYR A 80 0.19 8.54 -0.66
C TYR A 80 -0.86 7.77 0.13
N ILE A 81 -2.12 8.12 -0.05
CA ILE A 81 -3.25 7.48 0.63
C ILE A 81 -4.18 6.90 -0.43
N PHE A 82 -4.63 5.68 -0.22
CA PHE A 82 -5.56 4.99 -1.10
C PHE A 82 -6.49 4.07 -0.32
N GLU A 83 -7.62 3.75 -0.93
CA GLU A 83 -8.66 2.90 -0.38
C GLU A 83 -8.77 1.59 -1.16
N PHE A 84 -9.04 0.51 -0.44
CA PHE A 84 -9.35 -0.80 -1.01
C PHE A 84 -10.26 -1.60 -0.09
N GLU A 85 -11.04 -2.47 -0.70
CA GLU A 85 -12.02 -3.32 -0.03
C GLU A 85 -11.55 -4.77 -0.02
N ALA A 86 -11.79 -5.48 1.07
CA ALA A 86 -11.48 -6.90 1.19
C ALA A 86 -12.40 -7.60 2.19
N ASP A 87 -12.75 -8.84 1.87
CA ASP A 87 -13.50 -9.70 2.78
C ASP A 87 -12.55 -10.45 3.71
N VAL A 88 -12.61 -10.14 5.01
CA VAL A 88 -11.69 -10.72 6.02
C VAL A 88 -12.46 -11.51 7.08
N THR A 89 -11.87 -12.61 7.52
CA THR A 89 -12.48 -13.51 8.51
C THR A 89 -11.60 -13.72 9.74
N SER A 90 -10.33 -13.34 9.66
CA SER A 90 -9.34 -13.44 10.72
C SER A 90 -9.25 -12.13 11.50
N ASP A 91 -8.96 -12.24 12.79
CA ASP A 91 -8.58 -11.12 13.65
C ASP A 91 -7.12 -10.70 13.43
N GLU A 92 -6.26 -11.59 12.94
CA GLU A 92 -4.88 -11.24 12.55
C GLU A 92 -4.77 -11.13 11.02
N LEU A 93 -4.34 -9.96 10.55
CA LEU A 93 -4.19 -9.62 9.13
C LEU A 93 -2.78 -9.09 8.86
N CYS A 94 -2.16 -9.55 7.79
CA CYS A 94 -0.87 -9.04 7.32
C CYS A 94 -1.10 -8.27 6.02
N PHE A 95 -0.75 -6.99 6.01
CA PHE A 95 -0.80 -6.16 4.81
C PHE A 95 0.58 -6.14 4.17
N GLU A 96 0.61 -6.25 2.85
CA GLU A 96 1.82 -6.14 2.05
C GLU A 96 1.63 -5.07 0.98
N PHE A 97 2.65 -4.23 0.80
CA PHE A 97 2.74 -3.16 -0.17
C PHE A 97 4.03 -3.34 -0.96
N ARG A 98 3.94 -3.27 -2.28
CA ARG A 98 5.08 -3.46 -3.19
C ARG A 98 5.07 -2.42 -4.29
N ILE A 99 6.26 -2.02 -4.69
CA ILE A 99 6.47 -1.06 -5.76
C ILE A 99 6.98 -1.81 -6.99
N THR A 100 6.34 -1.58 -8.13
CA THR A 100 6.76 -2.13 -9.43
C THR A 100 6.81 -1.02 -10.48
N LYS A 101 7.52 -1.28 -11.58
CA LYS A 101 7.44 -0.43 -12.77
C LYS A 101 6.01 -0.51 -13.31
N ALA A 102 5.44 0.63 -13.68
CA ALA A 102 4.12 0.65 -14.30
C ALA A 102 4.07 -0.31 -15.50
N GLU A 103 3.13 -1.26 -15.48
CA GLU A 103 3.12 -2.40 -16.43
C GLU A 103 3.13 -1.94 -17.90
N TRP A 104 2.44 -0.84 -18.21
CA TRP A 104 2.34 -0.29 -19.56
C TRP A 104 3.64 0.39 -20.04
N MET A 105 4.53 0.78 -19.13
CA MET A 105 5.84 1.37 -19.43
C MET A 105 6.92 0.32 -19.73
N ILE A 106 6.64 -0.99 -19.60
CA ILE A 106 7.61 -2.05 -19.91
C ILE A 106 8.02 -2.02 -21.39
N LYS A 107 7.19 -1.46 -22.28
CA LYS A 107 7.49 -1.33 -23.72
C LYS A 107 8.45 -0.18 -24.05
N GLU A 108 8.62 0.82 -23.18
CA GLU A 108 9.52 1.96 -23.41
C GLU A 108 10.70 1.97 -22.42
N ARG A 109 11.87 2.30 -22.97
CA ARG A 109 13.21 2.04 -22.45
C ARG A 109 13.45 2.54 -21.01
N GLY A 110 14.13 1.70 -20.21
CA GLY A 110 15.18 2.16 -19.28
C GLY A 110 14.82 2.89 -17.98
N ILE A 111 13.56 2.89 -17.52
CA ILE A 111 13.22 3.43 -16.19
C ILE A 111 13.34 2.31 -15.15
N ASP A 112 14.27 2.52 -14.21
CA ASP A 112 14.69 1.57 -13.19
C ASP A 112 13.75 1.63 -11.97
N SER A 113 12.92 0.59 -11.78
CA SER A 113 12.02 0.48 -10.62
C SER A 113 12.77 0.33 -9.30
N GLU A 114 14.07 0.02 -9.33
CA GLU A 114 14.91 -0.08 -8.14
C GLU A 114 15.07 1.25 -7.38
N LYS A 115 14.67 2.37 -8.00
CA LYS A 115 14.83 3.73 -7.46
C LYS A 115 13.84 4.08 -6.36
N TRP A 116 12.72 3.37 -6.24
CA TRP A 116 11.68 3.70 -5.28
C TRP A 116 11.58 2.65 -4.18
N MET A 117 11.39 3.09 -2.95
CA MET A 117 11.15 2.21 -1.81
C MET A 117 10.09 2.79 -0.88
N ILE A 118 9.36 1.90 -0.21
CA ILE A 118 8.42 2.29 0.85
C ILE A 118 9.24 2.42 2.13
N LYS A 119 9.30 3.64 2.67
CA LYS A 119 9.98 3.94 3.94
C LYS A 119 9.10 3.56 5.13
N GLU A 120 7.82 3.92 5.06
CA GLU A 120 6.82 3.63 6.08
C GLU A 120 5.50 3.26 5.40
N CYS A 121 4.69 2.42 6.05
CA CYS A 121 3.31 2.17 5.68
C CYS A 121 2.40 2.23 6.90
N GLY A 122 1.11 2.48 6.68
CA GLY A 122 0.10 2.45 7.72
C GLY A 122 -1.27 2.11 7.17
N VAL A 123 -2.13 1.53 8.02
CA VAL A 123 -3.49 1.12 7.67
C VAL A 123 -4.48 1.56 8.74
N HIS A 124 -5.67 1.92 8.27
CA HIS A 124 -6.84 2.25 9.06
C HIS A 124 -8.06 1.60 8.40
N TYR A 125 -8.93 0.93 9.17
CA TYR A 125 -10.21 0.44 8.64
C TYR A 125 -11.30 1.48 8.88
N VAL A 126 -12.17 1.67 7.90
CA VAL A 126 -13.33 2.54 8.01
C VAL A 126 -14.51 1.69 8.45
N ASN A 127 -14.99 1.87 9.69
CA ASN A 127 -16.24 1.23 10.12
C ASN A 127 -17.39 1.78 9.27
N THR A 128 -17.88 0.99 8.33
CA THR A 128 -19.19 1.20 7.72
C THR A 128 -20.21 0.53 8.63
N GLY A 129 -20.81 1.34 9.51
CA GLY A 129 -21.91 0.92 10.39
C GLY A 129 -23.19 0.60 9.64
#